data_AF-A0A9D8TLZ8-F1
#
_entry.id   AF-A0A9D8TLZ8-F1
#
_cell.length_a   1.000
_cell.length_b   1.000
_cell.length_c   1.000
_cell.angle_alpha   90.00
_cell.angle_beta   90.00
_cell.angle_gamma   90.00
#
_symmetry.space_group_name_H-M   'P 1'
#
loop_
_entity.id
_entity.type
_entity.pdbx_description
1 polymer ?
#
loop_
_entity_poly.entity_id
_entity_poly.type
_entity_poly.pdbx_seq_one_letter_code
_entity_poly.pdbx_strand_id
1 'polypeptide(L)'
;MDTYKYIALNGKRYKIDEYEKWCYALSSDEEDEKLRQFFKEWTDERDFVIGKTSGSTGAPKSIRLSKKAMLASAELTNSFFNLKAGDTILLCLSVNYIAGKMVLVRAIAGGLNVVIAKPSSEPDWKGPVALAAMVPMQVKQLLSSAKGRDALSMIANLIVGGSPLSQDCAEKLSDLPVNAYMTYGMTETVSHIALSKIERGTRSVYTAMNGVRFSLDERGCLVISAPHLSEVDVVTNDVAELISDFSFVWKGRFDNVINTGGVKVHPEMVEDSLRGLIDRRFYVMAEPDDKFGEIVVLKIEGMPLSDNLLAKLQSDMTLRLSKFERPKKILFLAKFR
;
A
#
# COMPACT_ATOMS: atom_id res chain seq x y z
N MET A 1 -6.94 -11.98 -30.06
CA MET A 1 -8.10 -11.86 -29.15
C MET A 1 -8.33 -13.17 -28.40
N ASP A 2 -7.30 -13.67 -27.69
CA ASP A 2 -7.40 -14.78 -26.72
C ASP A 2 -6.96 -14.32 -25.32
N THR A 3 -7.00 -13.00 -25.10
CA THR A 3 -6.84 -12.38 -23.78
C THR A 3 -7.80 -13.08 -22.81
N TYR A 4 -7.41 -13.27 -21.56
CA TYR A 4 -8.11 -14.10 -20.55
C TYR A 4 -7.98 -15.63 -20.65
N LYS A 5 -7.51 -16.22 -21.76
CA LYS A 5 -7.33 -17.70 -21.86
C LYS A 5 -5.90 -18.17 -21.59
N TYR A 6 -4.93 -17.27 -21.69
CA TYR A 6 -3.51 -17.58 -21.55
C TYR A 6 -2.85 -16.67 -20.53
N ILE A 7 -1.80 -17.19 -19.89
CA ILE A 7 -0.89 -16.40 -19.06
C ILE A 7 0.56 -16.75 -19.43
N ALA A 8 1.44 -15.76 -19.45
CA ALA A 8 2.87 -15.98 -19.56
C ALA A 8 3.51 -15.89 -18.17
N LEU A 9 4.23 -16.94 -17.76
CA LEU A 9 4.96 -17.02 -16.49
C LEU A 9 6.43 -17.36 -16.80
N ASN A 10 7.36 -16.54 -16.29
CA ASN A 10 8.80 -16.70 -16.50
C ASN A 10 9.18 -16.91 -17.98
N GLY A 11 8.51 -16.19 -18.89
CA GLY A 11 8.73 -16.25 -20.34
C GLY A 11 8.05 -17.43 -21.06
N LYS A 12 7.38 -18.33 -20.35
CA LYS A 12 6.63 -19.45 -20.94
C LYS A 12 5.14 -19.17 -20.94
N ARG A 13 4.46 -19.46 -22.05
CA ARG A 13 3.02 -19.24 -22.22
C ARG A 13 2.24 -20.51 -21.89
N TYR A 14 1.18 -20.35 -21.09
CA TYR A 14 0.35 -21.43 -20.60
C TYR A 14 -1.13 -21.13 -20.87
N LYS A 15 -1.91 -22.17 -21.17
CA LYS A 15 -3.36 -22.09 -21.25
C LYS A 15 -3.93 -22.22 -19.84
N ILE A 16 -4.74 -21.25 -19.42
CA ILE A 16 -5.14 -21.09 -18.01
C ILE A 16 -6.01 -22.26 -17.53
N ASP A 17 -6.88 -22.80 -18.39
CA ASP A 17 -7.73 -23.97 -18.09
C ASP A 17 -6.96 -25.30 -18.00
N GLU A 18 -5.69 -25.32 -18.39
CA GLU A 18 -4.79 -26.47 -18.25
C GLU A 18 -3.87 -26.35 -17.01
N TYR A 19 -4.24 -25.52 -16.03
CA TYR A 19 -3.40 -25.23 -14.84
C TYR A 19 -2.89 -26.49 -14.14
N GLU A 20 -3.66 -27.56 -14.11
CA GLU A 20 -3.24 -28.83 -13.53
C GLU A 20 -2.03 -29.43 -14.23
N LYS A 21 -1.84 -29.23 -15.54
CA LYS A 21 -0.70 -29.79 -16.29
C LYS A 21 0.59 -29.03 -16.02
N TRP A 22 0.52 -27.71 -15.96
CA TRP A 22 1.72 -26.87 -15.91
C TRP A 22 2.06 -26.32 -14.53
N CYS A 23 1.12 -26.22 -13.58
CA CYS A 23 1.45 -25.85 -12.20
C CYS A 23 2.41 -26.86 -11.56
N TYR A 24 2.23 -28.17 -11.78
CA TYR A 24 3.18 -29.19 -11.29
C TYR A 24 4.56 -29.12 -11.94
N ALA A 25 4.64 -28.55 -13.16
CA ALA A 25 5.89 -28.39 -13.89
C ALA A 25 6.67 -27.13 -13.46
N LEU A 26 6.10 -26.27 -12.60
CA LEU A 26 6.76 -25.06 -12.11
C LEU A 26 7.71 -25.35 -10.95
N SER A 27 7.30 -26.12 -9.92
CA SER A 27 8.15 -26.82 -8.92
C SER A 27 7.25 -27.52 -7.87
N SER A 28 7.84 -28.15 -6.84
CA SER A 28 7.15 -28.76 -5.69
C SER A 28 7.12 -27.89 -4.41
N ASP A 29 7.32 -26.57 -4.50
CA ASP A 29 7.36 -25.65 -3.35
C ASP A 29 5.94 -25.15 -2.96
N GLU A 30 5.80 -24.69 -1.72
CA GLU A 30 4.53 -24.25 -1.11
C GLU A 30 3.91 -23.03 -1.81
N GLU A 31 4.72 -22.15 -2.41
CA GLU A 31 4.23 -20.99 -3.17
C GLU A 31 3.54 -21.40 -4.49
N ASP A 32 3.92 -22.54 -5.07
CA ASP A 32 3.30 -23.05 -6.30
C ASP A 32 1.92 -23.64 -6.04
N GLU A 33 1.69 -24.25 -4.87
CA GLU A 33 0.34 -24.70 -4.48
C GLU A 33 -0.61 -23.51 -4.29
N LYS A 34 -0.11 -22.36 -3.83
CA LYS A 34 -0.91 -21.13 -3.72
C LYS A 34 -1.26 -20.57 -5.10
N LEU A 35 -0.34 -20.63 -6.07
CA LEU A 35 -0.61 -20.31 -7.48
C LEU A 35 -1.66 -21.26 -8.06
N ARG A 36 -1.49 -22.56 -7.84
CA ARG A 36 -2.44 -23.59 -8.30
C ARG A 36 -3.83 -23.36 -7.73
N GLN A 37 -3.93 -23.08 -6.43
CA GLN A 37 -5.21 -22.79 -5.79
C GLN A 37 -5.86 -21.53 -6.38
N PHE A 38 -5.07 -20.49 -6.68
CA PHE A 38 -5.59 -19.31 -7.39
C PHE A 38 -6.13 -19.69 -8.78
N PHE A 39 -5.38 -20.43 -9.61
CA PHE A 39 -5.85 -20.78 -10.96
C PHE A 39 -7.04 -21.73 -10.94
N LYS A 40 -7.11 -22.65 -9.97
CA LYS A 40 -8.29 -23.48 -9.72
C LYS A 40 -9.51 -22.60 -9.44
N GLU A 41 -9.41 -21.65 -8.51
CA GLU A 41 -10.50 -20.71 -8.22
C GLU A 41 -10.82 -19.81 -9.42
N TRP A 42 -9.80 -19.36 -10.16
CA TRP A 42 -9.96 -18.45 -11.30
C TRP A 42 -10.65 -19.09 -12.50
N THR A 43 -10.41 -20.38 -12.73
CA THR A 43 -11.01 -21.17 -13.82
C THR A 43 -12.34 -21.82 -13.46
N ASP A 44 -12.68 -21.88 -12.18
CA ASP A 44 -13.98 -22.35 -11.70
C ASP A 44 -15.15 -21.51 -12.26
N GLU A 45 -16.34 -22.10 -12.36
CA GLU A 45 -17.58 -21.44 -12.78
C GLU A 45 -18.05 -20.32 -11.85
N ARG A 46 -17.61 -20.34 -10.58
CA ARG A 46 -17.87 -19.27 -9.61
C ARG A 46 -17.38 -17.92 -10.15
N ASP A 47 -18.17 -16.88 -9.92
CA ASP A 47 -17.87 -15.50 -10.34
C ASP A 47 -16.91 -14.75 -9.38
N PHE A 48 -16.38 -15.43 -8.37
CA PHE A 48 -15.45 -14.89 -7.39
C PHE A 48 -14.27 -15.82 -7.07
N VAL A 49 -13.20 -15.26 -6.51
CA VAL A 49 -12.09 -15.98 -5.84
C VAL A 49 -12.05 -15.63 -4.35
N ILE A 50 -11.41 -16.47 -3.52
CA ILE A 50 -11.35 -16.23 -2.07
C ILE A 50 -10.09 -15.45 -1.71
N GLY A 51 -10.23 -14.22 -1.24
CA GLY A 51 -9.11 -13.48 -0.65
C GLY A 51 -9.02 -13.69 0.87
N LYS A 52 -7.85 -13.40 1.44
CA LYS A 52 -7.69 -13.16 2.88
C LYS A 52 -7.39 -11.69 3.11
N THR A 53 -8.05 -11.08 4.11
CA THR A 53 -7.65 -9.76 4.60
C THR A 53 -6.58 -9.91 5.68
N SER A 54 -5.66 -8.96 5.75
CA SER A 54 -4.62 -8.93 6.79
C SER A 54 -5.16 -8.59 8.18
N GLY A 55 -6.42 -8.14 8.29
CA GLY A 55 -7.18 -7.94 9.53
C GLY A 55 -6.43 -7.17 10.61
N SER A 56 -6.64 -5.85 10.73
CA SER A 56 -6.05 -5.05 11.83
C SER A 56 -6.55 -5.45 13.23
N THR A 57 -7.62 -6.25 13.34
CA THR A 57 -8.32 -6.56 14.60
C THR A 57 -8.45 -8.06 14.91
N GLY A 58 -7.70 -8.97 14.26
CA GLY A 58 -7.76 -10.41 14.60
C GLY A 58 -7.44 -11.39 13.47
N ALA A 59 -7.99 -12.61 13.58
CA ALA A 59 -7.75 -13.69 12.62
C ALA A 59 -8.14 -13.28 11.18
N PRO A 60 -7.35 -13.66 10.15
CA PRO A 60 -7.64 -13.32 8.76
C PRO A 60 -9.07 -13.71 8.36
N LYS A 61 -9.84 -12.73 7.88
CA LYS A 61 -11.20 -12.99 7.38
C LYS A 61 -11.14 -13.33 5.90
N SER A 62 -11.85 -14.38 5.51
CA SER A 62 -12.06 -14.71 4.11
C SER A 62 -13.06 -13.75 3.48
N ILE A 63 -12.75 -13.30 2.27
CA ILE A 63 -13.54 -12.35 1.49
C ILE A 63 -13.78 -12.94 0.09
N ARG A 64 -14.94 -12.61 -0.50
CA ARG A 64 -15.23 -12.98 -1.89
C ARG A 64 -14.83 -11.83 -2.79
N LEU A 65 -13.97 -12.11 -3.76
CA LEU A 65 -13.47 -11.13 -4.72
C LEU A 65 -14.06 -11.44 -6.09
N SER A 66 -14.98 -10.60 -6.57
CA SER A 66 -15.59 -10.76 -7.89
C SER A 66 -14.51 -10.75 -8.98
N LYS A 67 -14.49 -11.79 -9.83
CA LYS A 67 -13.59 -11.88 -10.99
C LYS A 67 -13.80 -10.69 -11.93
N LYS A 68 -15.05 -10.27 -12.13
CA LYS A 68 -15.41 -9.09 -12.94
C LYS A 68 -14.77 -7.81 -12.38
N ALA A 69 -14.91 -7.57 -11.08
CA ALA A 69 -14.32 -6.39 -10.44
C ALA A 69 -12.78 -6.44 -10.47
N MET A 70 -12.18 -7.62 -10.29
CA MET A 70 -10.72 -7.81 -10.43
C MET A 70 -10.24 -7.51 -11.85
N LEU A 71 -10.97 -7.94 -12.88
CA LEU A 71 -10.65 -7.61 -14.27
C LEU A 71 -10.77 -6.11 -14.55
N ALA A 72 -11.83 -5.46 -14.09
CA ALA A 72 -12.00 -4.01 -14.24
C ALA A 72 -10.87 -3.22 -13.55
N SER A 73 -10.49 -3.60 -12.32
CA SER A 73 -9.35 -3.01 -11.60
C SER A 73 -8.01 -3.25 -12.32
N ALA A 74 -7.81 -4.44 -12.89
CA ALA A 74 -6.64 -4.77 -13.68
C ALA A 74 -6.53 -3.92 -14.96
N GLU A 75 -7.63 -3.74 -15.68
CA GLU A 75 -7.70 -2.91 -16.89
C GLU A 75 -7.39 -1.44 -16.61
N LEU A 76 -7.90 -0.89 -15.50
CA LEU A 76 -7.53 0.46 -15.05
C LEU A 76 -6.03 0.60 -14.78
N THR A 77 -5.44 -0.37 -14.07
CA THR A 77 -4.00 -0.37 -13.79
C THR A 77 -3.20 -0.44 -15.09
N ASN A 78 -3.54 -1.39 -15.96
CA ASN A 78 -2.84 -1.61 -17.23
C ASN A 78 -2.94 -0.38 -18.15
N SER A 79 -4.11 0.26 -18.20
CA SER A 79 -4.32 1.49 -18.96
C SER A 79 -3.51 2.66 -18.39
N PHE A 80 -3.52 2.86 -17.07
CA PHE A 80 -2.80 3.96 -16.42
C PHE A 80 -1.29 3.89 -16.68
N PHE A 81 -0.70 2.70 -16.50
CA PHE A 81 0.74 2.49 -16.74
C PHE A 81 1.08 2.16 -18.20
N ASN A 82 0.09 2.22 -19.10
CA ASN A 82 0.24 1.94 -20.52
C ASN A 82 0.87 0.57 -20.83
N LEU A 83 0.56 -0.45 -20.01
CA LEU A 83 1.11 -1.80 -20.15
C LEU A 83 0.57 -2.48 -21.42
N LYS A 84 1.47 -3.13 -22.17
CA LYS A 84 1.18 -3.80 -23.44
C LYS A 84 1.40 -5.30 -23.33
N ALA A 85 0.69 -6.05 -24.17
CA ALA A 85 0.88 -7.49 -24.27
C ALA A 85 2.36 -7.83 -24.50
N GLY A 86 2.90 -8.77 -23.71
CA GLY A 86 4.32 -9.12 -23.70
C GLY A 86 5.18 -8.34 -22.71
N ASP A 87 4.72 -7.20 -22.17
CA ASP A 87 5.44 -6.51 -21.10
C ASP A 87 5.58 -7.40 -19.88
N THR A 88 6.68 -7.24 -19.14
CA THR A 88 6.97 -8.06 -17.96
C THR A 88 6.57 -7.34 -16.68
N ILE A 89 5.81 -8.00 -15.80
CA ILE A 89 5.48 -7.53 -14.45
C ILE A 89 6.04 -8.47 -13.39
N LEU A 90 6.32 -7.94 -12.20
CA LEU A 90 6.91 -8.72 -11.10
C LEU A 90 5.85 -9.18 -10.10
N LEU A 91 5.78 -10.48 -9.86
CA LEU A 91 5.09 -11.07 -8.71
C LEU A 91 6.11 -11.38 -7.61
N CYS A 92 6.19 -10.51 -6.61
CA CYS A 92 7.01 -10.69 -5.40
C CYS A 92 6.21 -10.58 -4.09
N LEU A 93 4.87 -10.69 -4.21
CA LEU A 93 3.90 -10.65 -3.12
C LEU A 93 3.21 -12.01 -3.04
N SER A 94 2.81 -12.44 -1.84
CA SER A 94 2.09 -13.70 -1.69
C SER A 94 0.72 -13.65 -2.36
N VAL A 95 0.42 -14.69 -3.16
CA VAL A 95 -0.87 -14.85 -3.84
C VAL A 95 -2.01 -15.32 -2.93
N ASN A 96 -1.74 -15.52 -1.64
CA ASN A 96 -2.77 -15.67 -0.61
C ASN A 96 -3.57 -14.38 -0.38
N TYR A 97 -2.94 -13.23 -0.63
CA TYR A 97 -3.53 -11.92 -0.44
C TYR A 97 -3.87 -11.29 -1.78
N ILE A 98 -4.83 -10.37 -1.74
CA ILE A 98 -5.36 -9.70 -2.91
C ILE A 98 -4.27 -8.99 -3.74
N ALA A 99 -3.23 -8.47 -3.08
CA ALA A 99 -2.13 -7.79 -3.75
C ALA A 99 -1.36 -8.71 -4.72
N GLY A 100 -1.05 -9.95 -4.31
CA GLY A 100 -0.42 -10.95 -5.18
C GLY A 100 -1.38 -11.45 -6.27
N LYS A 101 -2.64 -11.72 -5.93
CA LYS A 101 -3.67 -12.15 -6.90
C LYS A 101 -3.85 -11.12 -8.02
N MET A 102 -3.86 -9.82 -7.68
CA MET A 102 -4.04 -8.75 -8.66
C MET A 102 -2.88 -8.60 -9.65
N VAL A 103 -1.67 -9.04 -9.30
CA VAL A 103 -0.57 -9.12 -10.30
C VAL A 103 -0.93 -10.14 -11.38
N LEU A 104 -1.40 -11.33 -11.00
CA LEU A 104 -1.82 -12.35 -11.95
C LEU A 104 -3.01 -11.88 -12.80
N VAL A 105 -4.01 -11.26 -12.19
CA VAL A 105 -5.18 -10.75 -12.94
C VAL A 105 -4.79 -9.65 -13.93
N ARG A 106 -3.87 -8.74 -13.57
CA ARG A 106 -3.30 -7.75 -14.50
C ARG A 106 -2.63 -8.41 -15.69
N ALA A 107 -1.86 -9.48 -15.47
CA ALA A 107 -1.24 -10.22 -16.55
C ALA A 107 -2.25 -10.92 -17.45
N ILE A 108 -3.27 -11.55 -16.88
CA ILE A 108 -4.35 -12.22 -17.61
C ILE A 108 -5.12 -11.21 -18.49
N ALA A 109 -5.44 -10.03 -17.93
CA ALA A 109 -6.17 -8.97 -18.63
C ALA A 109 -5.33 -8.26 -19.70
N GLY A 110 -4.02 -8.09 -19.47
CA GLY A 110 -3.12 -7.39 -20.39
C GLY A 110 -2.37 -8.27 -21.38
N GLY A 111 -2.44 -9.60 -21.23
CA GLY A 111 -1.55 -10.52 -21.97
C GLY A 111 -0.07 -10.31 -21.60
N LEU A 112 0.20 -10.00 -20.32
CA LEU A 112 1.54 -9.68 -19.82
C LEU A 112 2.32 -10.95 -19.44
N ASN A 113 3.64 -10.83 -19.37
CA ASN A 113 4.51 -11.84 -18.79
C ASN A 113 4.71 -11.56 -17.29
N VAL A 114 4.59 -12.58 -16.44
CA VAL A 114 4.86 -12.48 -15.01
C VAL A 114 6.20 -13.12 -14.70
N VAL A 115 7.15 -12.34 -14.16
CA VAL A 115 8.32 -12.90 -13.49
C VAL A 115 7.94 -13.17 -12.03
N ILE A 116 8.10 -14.42 -11.60
CA ILE A 116 7.77 -14.84 -10.25
C ILE A 116 9.04 -14.83 -9.41
N ALA A 117 9.03 -14.05 -8.32
CA ALA A 117 10.06 -14.02 -7.30
C ALA A 117 9.45 -14.50 -5.97
N LYS A 118 10.21 -15.29 -5.20
CA LYS A 118 9.76 -15.74 -3.88
C LYS A 118 9.45 -14.53 -3.00
N PRO A 119 8.26 -14.44 -2.37
CA PRO A 119 7.94 -13.37 -1.45
C PRO A 119 8.94 -13.33 -0.29
N SER A 120 9.65 -12.23 -0.13
CA SER A 120 10.61 -11.99 0.97
C SER A 120 10.78 -10.48 1.18
N SER A 121 11.56 -10.09 2.20
CA SER A 121 11.97 -8.69 2.39
C SER A 121 12.90 -8.19 1.28
N GLU A 122 13.63 -9.09 0.61
CA GLU A 122 14.54 -8.80 -0.51
C GLU A 122 14.19 -9.74 -1.67
N PRO A 123 13.09 -9.48 -2.40
CA PRO A 123 12.74 -10.34 -3.53
C PRO A 123 13.85 -10.27 -4.58
N ASP A 124 14.23 -11.42 -5.12
CA ASP A 124 15.28 -11.55 -6.13
C ASP A 124 14.64 -11.84 -7.49
N TRP A 125 14.93 -10.99 -8.48
CA TRP A 125 14.48 -11.15 -9.86
C TRP A 125 15.58 -10.69 -10.81
N LYS A 126 15.41 -10.98 -12.11
CA LYS A 126 16.37 -10.60 -13.14
C LYS A 126 15.66 -9.91 -14.30
N GLY A 127 16.33 -8.89 -14.83
CA GLY A 127 15.89 -8.18 -16.02
C GLY A 127 14.90 -7.05 -15.73
N PRO A 128 14.58 -6.27 -16.78
CA PRO A 128 13.68 -5.14 -16.69
C PRO A 128 12.23 -5.58 -16.44
N VAL A 129 11.51 -4.79 -15.65
CA VAL A 129 10.07 -5.00 -15.38
C VAL A 129 9.31 -3.71 -15.60
N ALA A 130 8.19 -3.79 -16.33
CA ALA A 130 7.33 -2.66 -16.65
C ALA A 130 6.52 -2.19 -15.43
N LEU A 131 6.11 -3.12 -14.57
CA LEU A 131 5.40 -2.82 -13.32
C LEU A 131 5.79 -3.80 -12.21
N ALA A 132 6.07 -3.28 -11.02
CA ALA A 132 6.18 -4.06 -9.79
C ALA A 132 5.25 -3.51 -8.70
N ALA A 133 4.68 -4.40 -7.90
CA ALA A 133 3.93 -4.05 -6.69
C ALA A 133 4.68 -4.55 -5.46
N MET A 134 4.94 -3.67 -4.49
CA MET A 134 5.71 -3.98 -3.28
C MET A 134 5.08 -3.36 -2.04
N VAL A 135 5.45 -3.89 -0.86
CA VAL A 135 5.15 -3.25 0.43
C VAL A 135 6.30 -2.34 0.88
N PRO A 136 6.09 -1.31 1.72
CA PRO A 136 7.14 -0.41 2.18
C PRO A 136 8.38 -1.10 2.78
N MET A 137 8.18 -2.24 3.46
CA MET A 137 9.29 -3.03 4.01
C MET A 137 10.23 -3.57 2.92
N GLN A 138 9.69 -4.07 1.81
CA GLN A 138 10.50 -4.58 0.69
C GLN A 138 11.30 -3.45 0.05
N VAL A 139 10.65 -2.31 -0.18
CA VAL A 139 11.28 -1.11 -0.72
C VAL A 139 12.43 -0.66 0.20
N LYS A 140 12.16 -0.53 1.50
CA LYS A 140 13.16 -0.11 2.49
C LYS A 140 14.39 -1.02 2.49
N GLN A 141 14.17 -2.33 2.43
CA GLN A 141 15.25 -3.31 2.46
C GLN A 141 16.05 -3.33 1.16
N LEU A 142 15.41 -3.22 -0.01
CA LEU A 142 16.12 -3.10 -1.28
C LEU A 142 16.96 -1.82 -1.34
N LEU A 143 16.45 -0.70 -0.82
CA LEU A 143 17.19 0.57 -0.77
C LEU A 143 18.44 0.52 0.11
N SER A 144 18.56 -0.43 1.05
CA SER A 144 19.70 -0.50 1.98
C SER A 144 20.97 -1.09 1.38
N SER A 145 20.93 -1.62 0.14
CA SER A 145 22.10 -2.17 -0.55
C SER A 145 22.27 -1.60 -1.95
N ALA A 146 23.50 -1.62 -2.49
CA ALA A 146 23.74 -1.22 -3.88
C ALA A 146 23.01 -2.14 -4.86
N LYS A 147 23.11 -3.46 -4.67
CA LYS A 147 22.41 -4.47 -5.47
C LYS A 147 20.89 -4.22 -5.50
N GLY A 148 20.27 -3.91 -4.37
CA GLY A 148 18.83 -3.68 -4.31
C GLY A 148 18.41 -2.37 -4.98
N ARG A 149 19.22 -1.30 -4.90
CA ARG A 149 19.00 -0.06 -5.67
C ARG A 149 19.14 -0.28 -7.18
N ASP A 150 20.12 -1.08 -7.60
CA ASP A 150 20.29 -1.48 -9.01
C ASP A 150 19.07 -2.27 -9.50
N ALA A 151 18.57 -3.20 -8.68
CA ALA A 151 17.37 -3.96 -8.99
C ALA A 151 16.14 -3.05 -9.11
N LEU A 152 15.90 -2.15 -8.15
CA LEU A 152 14.83 -1.15 -8.21
C LEU A 152 14.92 -0.26 -9.46
N SER A 153 16.12 0.04 -9.93
CA SER A 153 16.36 0.82 -11.16
C SER A 153 15.99 0.07 -12.44
N MET A 154 15.79 -1.25 -12.38
CA MET A 154 15.26 -2.05 -13.50
C MET A 154 13.73 -2.03 -13.59
N ILE A 155 13.06 -1.36 -12.65
CA ILE A 155 11.60 -1.24 -12.61
C ILE A 155 11.20 0.07 -13.29
N ALA A 156 10.37 0.00 -14.33
CA ALA A 156 9.85 1.21 -14.98
C ALA A 156 8.79 1.92 -14.11
N ASN A 157 7.83 1.17 -13.57
CA ASN A 157 6.79 1.67 -12.67
C ASN A 157 6.73 0.84 -11.39
N LEU A 158 6.76 1.51 -10.25
CA LEU A 158 6.67 0.87 -8.93
C LEU A 158 5.43 1.37 -8.20
N ILE A 159 4.54 0.46 -7.80
CA ILE A 159 3.45 0.78 -6.89
C ILE A 159 3.73 0.22 -5.50
N VAL A 160 3.62 1.07 -4.49
CA VAL A 160 3.88 0.74 -3.09
C VAL A 160 2.57 0.84 -2.31
N GLY A 161 2.22 -0.21 -1.57
CA GLY A 161 0.93 -0.28 -0.87
C GLY A 161 0.95 -1.08 0.42
N GLY A 162 -0.18 -1.07 1.12
CA GLY A 162 -0.39 -1.83 2.36
C GLY A 162 -0.06 -1.07 3.65
N SER A 163 0.77 -0.04 3.60
CA SER A 163 0.98 0.91 4.69
C SER A 163 1.63 2.20 4.17
N PRO A 164 1.64 3.30 4.96
CA PRO A 164 2.36 4.51 4.58
C PRO A 164 3.86 4.25 4.33
N LEU A 165 4.40 4.89 3.29
CA LEU A 165 5.83 4.88 3.01
C LEU A 165 6.53 5.95 3.86
N SER A 166 7.74 5.66 4.36
CA SER A 166 8.53 6.66 5.08
C SER A 166 9.12 7.69 4.11
N GLN A 167 9.28 8.93 4.58
CA GLN A 167 9.90 10.00 3.80
C GLN A 167 11.32 9.65 3.32
N ASP A 168 12.14 9.02 4.18
CA ASP A 168 13.49 8.55 3.79
C ASP A 168 13.44 7.57 2.60
N CYS A 169 12.46 6.66 2.58
CA CYS A 169 12.30 5.75 1.43
C CYS A 169 11.79 6.48 0.19
N ALA A 170 10.86 7.43 0.36
CA ALA A 170 10.35 8.25 -0.75
C ALA A 170 11.46 9.10 -1.40
N GLU A 171 12.32 9.72 -0.60
CA GLU A 171 13.46 10.50 -1.07
C GLU A 171 14.48 9.63 -1.81
N LYS A 172 14.88 8.50 -1.22
CA LYS A 172 15.81 7.55 -1.87
C LYS A 172 15.24 6.94 -3.15
N LEU A 173 13.94 6.67 -3.20
CA LEU A 173 13.28 6.22 -4.44
C LEU A 173 13.31 7.31 -5.52
N SER A 174 13.15 8.58 -5.12
CA SER A 174 13.18 9.72 -6.05
C SER A 174 14.55 9.92 -6.70
N ASP A 175 15.62 9.33 -6.13
CA ASP A 175 16.98 9.35 -6.70
C ASP A 175 17.23 8.24 -7.73
N LEU A 176 16.29 7.29 -7.87
CA LEU A 176 16.41 6.17 -8.80
C LEU A 176 15.57 6.44 -10.07
N PRO A 177 15.95 5.86 -11.23
CA PRO A 177 15.21 6.01 -12.48
C PRO A 177 13.94 5.13 -12.52
N VAL A 178 13.07 5.25 -11.52
CA VAL A 178 11.82 4.49 -11.37
C VAL A 178 10.64 5.43 -11.17
N ASN A 179 9.54 5.22 -11.91
CA ASN A 179 8.29 5.95 -11.65
C ASN A 179 7.55 5.31 -10.48
N ALA A 180 7.79 5.83 -9.27
CA ALA A 180 7.23 5.27 -8.05
C ALA A 180 5.93 5.99 -7.60
N TYR A 181 4.97 5.21 -7.10
CA TYR A 181 3.67 5.69 -6.62
C TYR A 181 3.29 5.00 -5.32
N MET A 182 2.73 5.74 -4.38
CA MET A 182 1.95 5.18 -3.29
C MET A 182 0.53 4.89 -3.77
N THR A 183 0.00 3.76 -3.33
CA THR A 183 -1.36 3.34 -3.63
C THR A 183 -2.29 3.63 -2.46
N TYR A 184 -3.51 4.07 -2.76
CA TYR A 184 -4.61 4.06 -1.80
C TYR A 184 -5.72 3.15 -2.32
N GLY A 185 -6.16 2.24 -1.47
CA GLY A 185 -7.19 1.26 -1.75
C GLY A 185 -7.30 0.25 -0.62
N MET A 186 -8.33 -0.57 -0.71
CA MET A 186 -8.69 -1.53 0.32
C MET A 186 -9.26 -2.78 -0.31
N THR A 187 -9.66 -3.73 0.53
CA THR A 187 -10.21 -5.00 0.07
C THR A 187 -11.53 -4.79 -0.68
N GLU A 188 -12.36 -3.90 -0.14
CA GLU A 188 -13.69 -3.53 -0.62
C GLU A 188 -13.61 -2.88 -2.01
N THR A 189 -12.47 -2.28 -2.35
CA THR A 189 -12.18 -1.70 -3.66
C THR A 189 -11.32 -2.60 -4.53
N VAL A 190 -11.11 -3.87 -4.15
CA VAL A 190 -10.30 -4.89 -4.83
C VAL A 190 -8.79 -4.58 -4.91
N SER A 191 -8.40 -3.37 -5.27
CA SER A 191 -7.01 -2.93 -5.25
C SER A 191 -6.99 -1.43 -5.02
N HIS A 192 -5.93 -0.77 -5.50
CA HIS A 192 -5.84 0.68 -5.50
C HIS A 192 -6.92 1.31 -6.37
N ILE A 193 -7.49 2.40 -5.87
CA ILE A 193 -8.42 3.28 -6.58
C ILE A 193 -7.87 4.70 -6.73
N ALA A 194 -6.72 4.98 -6.12
CA ALA A 194 -5.99 6.21 -6.27
C ALA A 194 -4.48 5.98 -6.14
N LEU A 195 -3.71 6.88 -6.76
CA LEU A 195 -2.25 6.88 -6.77
C LEU A 195 -1.73 8.26 -6.36
N SER A 196 -0.72 8.29 -5.49
CA SER A 196 0.09 9.48 -5.22
C SER A 196 1.47 9.23 -5.79
N LYS A 197 1.92 10.06 -6.72
CA LYS A 197 3.30 9.98 -7.22
C LYS A 197 4.28 10.24 -6.07
N ILE A 198 5.38 9.52 -6.04
CA ILE A 198 6.45 9.70 -5.06
C ILE A 198 7.47 10.66 -5.69
N GLU A 199 7.50 11.89 -5.18
CA GLU A 199 8.45 12.91 -5.61
C GLU A 199 9.06 13.60 -4.38
N ARG A 200 10.36 13.88 -4.43
CA ARG A 200 11.10 14.52 -3.35
C ARG A 200 10.43 15.81 -2.91
N GLY A 201 10.20 15.94 -1.60
CA GLY A 201 9.67 17.17 -0.99
C GLY A 201 8.23 17.50 -1.34
N THR A 202 7.48 16.56 -1.95
CA THR A 202 6.07 16.78 -2.31
C THR A 202 5.15 16.20 -1.25
N ARG A 203 4.05 16.93 -0.98
CA ARG A 203 2.94 16.42 -0.16
C ARG A 203 2.25 15.30 -0.93
N SER A 204 1.92 14.22 -0.25
CA SER A 204 1.19 13.09 -0.84
C SER A 204 -0.24 13.48 -1.18
N VAL A 205 -0.52 13.61 -2.48
CA VAL A 205 -1.86 13.84 -3.03
C VAL A 205 -2.26 12.61 -3.82
N TYR A 206 -3.33 11.95 -3.39
CA TYR A 206 -3.86 10.79 -4.06
C TYR A 206 -4.83 11.23 -5.15
N THR A 207 -4.56 10.83 -6.38
CA THR A 207 -5.40 11.10 -7.55
C THR A 207 -6.14 9.84 -7.95
N ALA A 208 -7.44 9.98 -8.20
CA ALA A 208 -8.36 8.92 -8.60
C ALA A 208 -7.88 8.20 -9.87
N MET A 209 -8.07 6.87 -9.88
CA MET A 209 -8.08 6.09 -11.10
C MET A 209 -9.33 6.44 -11.93
N ASN A 210 -9.27 6.21 -13.25
CA ASN A 210 -10.38 6.55 -14.13
C ASN A 210 -11.71 5.93 -13.67
N GLY A 211 -12.78 6.74 -13.64
CA GLY A 211 -14.10 6.31 -13.19
C GLY A 211 -14.27 6.16 -11.67
N VAL A 212 -13.31 6.63 -10.86
CA VAL A 212 -13.43 6.75 -9.40
C VAL A 212 -13.71 8.20 -9.02
N ARG A 213 -14.59 8.42 -8.03
CA ARG A 213 -14.85 9.73 -7.42
C ARG A 213 -14.81 9.66 -5.91
N PHE A 214 -14.53 10.80 -5.29
CA PHE A 214 -14.45 10.97 -3.85
C PHE A 214 -15.44 12.00 -3.37
N SER A 215 -16.04 11.72 -2.22
CA SER A 215 -16.78 12.69 -1.40
C SER A 215 -16.42 12.47 0.07
N LEU A 216 -16.96 13.29 0.97
CA LEU A 216 -16.80 13.12 2.42
C LEU A 216 -18.16 12.92 3.08
N ASP A 217 -18.21 12.07 4.10
CA ASP A 217 -19.37 11.99 5.00
C ASP A 217 -19.32 13.10 6.07
N GLU A 218 -20.31 13.11 6.97
CA GLU A 218 -20.41 14.09 8.07
C GLU A 218 -19.24 14.06 9.05
N ARG A 219 -18.47 12.97 9.09
CA ARG A 219 -17.29 12.80 9.94
C ARG A 219 -16.02 13.37 9.28
N GLY A 220 -16.10 13.75 8.01
CA GLY A 220 -14.94 14.06 7.17
C GLY A 220 -14.21 12.82 6.67
N CYS A 221 -14.85 11.64 6.71
CA CYS A 221 -14.29 10.41 6.20
C CYS A 221 -14.56 10.25 4.71
N LEU A 222 -13.59 9.67 4.00
CA LEU A 222 -13.65 9.47 2.57
C LEU A 222 -14.79 8.50 2.20
N VAL A 223 -15.62 8.90 1.24
CA VAL A 223 -16.61 8.06 0.57
C VAL A 223 -16.15 7.86 -0.86
N ILE A 224 -16.02 6.60 -1.27
CA ILE A 224 -15.46 6.20 -2.56
C ILE A 224 -16.59 5.70 -3.46
N SER A 225 -16.78 6.36 -4.60
CA SER A 225 -17.66 5.88 -5.66
C SER A 225 -16.85 5.29 -6.80
N ALA A 226 -17.06 3.99 -7.07
CA ALA A 226 -16.35 3.24 -8.10
C ALA A 226 -17.31 2.23 -8.78
N PRO A 227 -18.25 2.71 -9.63
CA PRO A 227 -19.37 1.91 -10.17
C PRO A 227 -18.94 0.70 -11.01
N HIS A 228 -17.71 0.69 -11.51
CA HIS A 228 -17.14 -0.43 -12.26
C HIS A 228 -16.65 -1.57 -11.35
N LEU A 229 -16.53 -1.34 -10.04
CA LEU A 229 -16.11 -2.33 -9.04
C LEU A 229 -17.29 -2.78 -8.14
N SER A 230 -18.12 -1.84 -7.72
CA SER A 230 -19.25 -2.05 -6.81
C SER A 230 -20.37 -1.07 -7.14
N GLU A 231 -21.62 -1.50 -7.02
CA GLU A 231 -22.79 -0.62 -7.16
C GLU A 231 -23.02 0.27 -5.93
N VAL A 232 -22.41 -0.10 -4.81
CA VAL A 232 -22.52 0.61 -3.53
C VAL A 232 -21.23 1.39 -3.28
N ASP A 233 -21.39 2.67 -2.92
CA ASP A 233 -20.29 3.52 -2.47
C ASP A 233 -19.67 2.98 -1.18
N VAL A 234 -18.34 3.02 -1.10
CA VAL A 234 -17.59 2.55 0.06
C VAL A 234 -17.37 3.72 1.01
N VAL A 235 -18.07 3.71 2.14
CA VAL A 235 -17.83 4.64 3.25
C VAL A 235 -16.66 4.12 4.06
N THR A 236 -15.60 4.92 4.17
CA THR A 236 -14.39 4.53 4.89
C THR A 236 -14.39 5.09 6.33
N ASN A 237 -13.37 4.71 7.10
CA ASN A 237 -13.00 5.38 8.36
C ASN A 237 -11.70 6.17 8.18
N ASP A 238 -11.39 6.60 6.96
CA ASP A 238 -10.20 7.38 6.65
C ASP A 238 -10.58 8.85 6.55
N VAL A 239 -10.05 9.69 7.44
CA VAL A 239 -10.25 11.14 7.37
C VAL A 239 -9.41 11.69 6.23
N ALA A 240 -10.01 12.54 5.41
CA ALA A 240 -9.36 13.12 4.25
C ALA A 240 -9.71 14.61 4.07
N GLU A 241 -8.82 15.32 3.38
CA GLU A 241 -9.06 16.65 2.85
C GLU A 241 -9.21 16.51 1.33
N LEU A 242 -10.40 16.80 0.79
CA LEU A 242 -10.61 16.82 -0.66
C LEU A 242 -9.94 18.04 -1.28
N ILE A 243 -9.17 17.82 -2.33
CA ILE A 243 -8.69 18.86 -3.23
C ILE A 243 -9.69 19.02 -4.40
N SER A 244 -10.29 17.90 -4.82
CA SER A 244 -11.38 17.84 -5.80
C SER A 244 -12.14 16.51 -5.65
N ASP A 245 -13.20 16.31 -6.43
CA ASP A 245 -13.92 15.03 -6.54
C ASP A 245 -13.03 13.88 -7.05
N PHE A 246 -11.80 14.17 -7.49
CA PHE A 246 -10.84 13.19 -8.03
C PHE A 246 -9.52 13.17 -7.27
N SER A 247 -9.34 14.00 -6.24
CA SER A 247 -8.07 14.04 -5.52
C SER A 247 -8.22 14.46 -4.07
N PHE A 248 -7.42 13.85 -3.20
CA PHE A 248 -7.48 14.11 -1.77
C PHE A 248 -6.13 13.93 -1.10
N VAL A 249 -6.03 14.46 0.12
CA VAL A 249 -4.95 14.16 1.05
C VAL A 249 -5.51 13.34 2.20
N TRP A 250 -4.96 12.15 2.39
CA TRP A 250 -5.26 11.31 3.54
C TRP A 250 -4.69 11.94 4.81
N LYS A 251 -5.50 12.07 5.86
CA LYS A 251 -5.12 12.68 7.14
C LYS A 251 -4.86 11.65 8.23
N GLY A 252 -5.45 10.46 8.13
CA GLY A 252 -5.36 9.46 9.18
C GLY A 252 -6.64 8.66 9.33
N ARG A 253 -6.67 7.78 10.32
CA ARG A 253 -7.87 7.03 10.69
C ARG A 253 -8.76 7.86 11.61
N PHE A 254 -10.07 7.82 11.34
CA PHE A 254 -11.06 8.43 12.23
C PHE A 254 -11.00 7.82 13.64
N ASP A 255 -10.78 6.51 13.69
CA ASP A 255 -10.65 5.73 14.94
C ASP A 255 -9.47 6.19 15.81
N ASN A 256 -8.49 6.91 15.24
CA ASN A 256 -7.27 7.37 15.90
C ASN A 256 -7.32 8.87 16.29
N VAL A 257 -8.38 9.60 15.95
CA VAL A 257 -8.44 11.06 16.18
C VAL A 257 -8.38 11.36 17.68
N ILE A 258 -7.42 12.21 18.08
CA ILE A 258 -7.26 12.67 19.46
C ILE A 258 -8.09 13.94 19.66
N ASN A 259 -8.95 13.97 20.66
CA ASN A 259 -9.72 15.15 21.04
C ASN A 259 -9.12 15.83 22.27
N THR A 260 -8.24 16.80 22.04
CA THR A 260 -7.52 17.53 23.09
C THR A 260 -8.10 18.92 23.29
N GLY A 261 -8.87 19.09 24.38
CA GLY A 261 -9.52 20.37 24.71
C GLY A 261 -10.50 20.84 23.64
N GLY A 262 -11.21 19.93 22.98
CA GLY A 262 -12.16 20.22 21.90
C GLY A 262 -11.54 20.37 20.51
N VAL A 263 -10.21 20.24 20.39
CA VAL A 263 -9.49 20.29 19.11
C VAL A 263 -9.19 18.88 18.62
N LYS A 264 -9.60 18.57 17.39
CA LYS A 264 -9.28 17.30 16.72
C LYS A 264 -7.84 17.34 16.20
N VAL A 265 -7.02 16.41 16.69
CA VAL A 265 -5.65 16.20 16.25
C VAL A 265 -5.55 14.83 15.60
N HIS A 266 -4.98 14.77 14.40
CA HIS A 266 -4.74 13.54 13.67
C HIS A 266 -3.31 13.03 13.97
N PRO A 267 -3.14 11.91 14.70
CA PRO A 267 -1.81 11.39 15.03
C PRO A 267 -0.91 11.24 13.82
N GLU A 268 -1.44 10.76 12.71
CA GLU A 268 -0.68 10.49 11.50
C GLU A 268 -0.13 11.77 10.84
N MET A 269 -0.85 12.90 10.95
CA MET A 269 -0.36 14.22 10.52
C MET A 269 0.74 14.76 11.43
N VAL A 270 0.60 14.55 12.74
CA VAL A 270 1.65 14.90 13.72
C VAL A 270 2.88 14.06 13.44
N GLU A 271 2.72 12.76 13.25
CA GLU A 271 3.81 11.84 12.95
C GLU A 271 4.55 12.24 11.67
N ASP A 272 3.82 12.56 10.60
CA ASP A 272 4.40 13.05 9.35
C ASP A 272 5.22 14.33 9.55
N SER A 273 4.71 15.27 10.34
CA SER A 273 5.41 16.53 10.67
C SER A 273 6.69 16.30 11.50
N LEU A 274 6.71 15.24 12.31
CA LEU A 274 7.86 14.84 13.13
C LEU A 274 8.90 14.01 12.36
N ARG A 275 8.61 13.57 11.13
CA ARG A 275 9.58 12.83 10.30
C ARG A 275 10.84 13.66 10.07
N GLY A 276 11.99 12.98 10.14
CA GLY A 276 13.31 13.59 10.02
C GLY A 276 13.79 14.37 11.26
N LEU A 277 12.95 14.57 12.29
CA LEU A 277 13.40 15.07 13.60
C LEU A 277 13.78 13.94 14.56
N ILE A 278 13.22 12.75 14.35
CA ILE A 278 13.41 11.58 15.21
C ILE A 278 13.92 10.43 14.35
N ASP A 279 15.18 10.03 14.56
CA ASP A 279 15.85 8.95 13.81
C ASP A 279 15.47 7.53 14.30
N ARG A 280 14.48 7.42 15.17
CA ARG A 280 14.02 6.17 15.80
C ARG A 280 12.58 5.88 15.43
N ARG A 281 12.12 4.65 15.64
CA ARG A 281 10.68 4.36 15.53
C ARG A 281 9.94 5.18 16.58
N PHE A 282 8.86 5.83 16.18
CA PHE A 282 7.97 6.55 17.08
C PHE A 282 6.53 6.46 16.58
N TYR A 283 5.58 6.73 17.47
CA TYR A 283 4.18 6.91 17.13
C TYR A 283 3.53 7.89 18.08
N VAL A 284 2.41 8.47 17.66
CA VAL A 284 1.59 9.41 18.42
C VAL A 284 0.30 8.71 18.82
N MET A 285 -0.14 8.92 20.06
CA MET A 285 -1.38 8.35 20.58
C MET A 285 -2.09 9.29 21.54
N ALA A 286 -3.37 9.02 21.80
CA ALA A 286 -4.12 9.63 22.89
C ALA A 286 -3.77 8.98 24.23
N GLU A 287 -3.68 9.79 25.29
CA GLU A 287 -3.86 9.34 26.68
C GLU A 287 -4.98 10.16 27.33
N PRO A 288 -5.84 9.56 28.19
CA PRO A 288 -6.82 10.30 28.96
C PRO A 288 -6.19 11.36 29.87
N ASP A 289 -6.89 12.50 30.03
CA ASP A 289 -6.46 13.62 30.87
C ASP A 289 -7.67 14.38 31.43
N ASP A 290 -7.65 14.66 32.74
CA ASP A 290 -8.79 15.27 33.44
C ASP A 290 -9.13 16.69 32.95
N LYS A 291 -8.16 17.40 32.37
CA LYS A 291 -8.33 18.80 31.94
C LYS A 291 -8.70 18.91 30.47
N PHE A 292 -8.10 18.09 29.62
CA PHE A 292 -8.24 18.18 28.17
C PHE A 292 -9.12 17.07 27.57
N GLY A 293 -9.60 16.13 28.39
CA GLY A 293 -10.26 14.90 27.92
C GLY A 293 -9.21 13.90 27.46
N GLU A 294 -8.51 14.23 26.37
CA GLU A 294 -7.36 13.49 25.86
C GLU A 294 -6.17 14.42 25.63
N ILE A 295 -4.97 13.85 25.64
CA ILE A 295 -3.73 14.56 25.32
C ILE A 295 -2.92 13.82 24.28
N VAL A 296 -2.19 14.59 23.47
CA VAL A 296 -1.23 14.05 22.51
C VAL A 296 -0.01 13.51 23.26
N VAL A 297 0.33 12.26 23.04
CA VAL A 297 1.51 11.59 23.61
C VAL A 297 2.38 11.04 22.50
N LEU A 298 3.67 11.35 22.56
CA LEU A 298 4.69 10.83 21.65
C LEU A 298 5.42 9.67 22.33
N LYS A 299 5.41 8.50 21.72
CA LYS A 299 6.18 7.33 22.17
C LYS A 299 7.37 7.15 21.23
N ILE A 300 8.59 7.08 21.77
CA ILE A 300 9.82 6.88 21.00
C ILE A 300 10.47 5.56 21.44
N GLU A 301 10.90 4.74 20.48
CA GLU A 301 11.61 3.50 20.78
C GLU A 301 13.07 3.76 21.20
N GLY A 302 13.55 2.96 22.15
CA GLY A 302 14.92 2.97 22.66
C GLY A 302 15.08 3.70 23.99
N MET A 303 16.33 3.94 24.37
CA MET A 303 16.69 4.61 25.62
C MET A 303 16.26 6.09 25.62
N PRO A 304 15.97 6.69 26.78
CA PRO A 304 15.72 8.13 26.89
C PRO A 304 16.79 8.97 26.21
N LEU A 305 16.36 10.07 25.57
CA LEU A 305 17.29 11.08 25.05
C LEU A 305 17.95 11.81 26.21
N SER A 306 19.16 12.32 26.00
CA SER A 306 19.76 13.28 26.95
C SER A 306 18.94 14.57 27.00
N ASP A 307 19.02 15.30 28.10
CA ASP A 307 18.24 16.54 28.30
C ASP A 307 18.43 17.55 27.17
N ASN A 308 19.66 17.69 26.67
CA ASN A 308 19.98 18.58 25.54
C ASN A 308 19.28 18.15 24.24
N LEU A 309 19.25 16.85 23.94
CA LEU A 309 18.57 16.33 22.75
C LEU A 309 17.05 16.44 22.88
N LEU A 310 16.52 16.21 24.09
CA LEU A 310 15.10 16.34 24.36
C LEU A 310 14.64 17.80 24.23
N ALA A 311 15.39 18.75 24.78
CA ALA A 311 15.11 20.18 24.66
C ALA A 311 15.18 20.65 23.20
N LYS A 312 16.16 20.16 22.43
CA LYS A 312 16.25 20.43 20.98
C LYS A 312 15.02 19.89 20.25
N LEU A 313 14.66 18.62 20.48
CA LEU A 313 13.47 18.03 19.87
C LEU A 313 12.21 18.84 20.20
N GLN A 314 12.04 19.24 21.46
CA GLN A 314 10.91 20.09 21.87
C GLN A 314 10.89 21.43 21.14
N SER A 315 12.03 22.10 21.02
CA SER A 315 12.17 23.34 20.25
C SER A 315 11.80 23.12 18.78
N ASP A 316 12.34 22.09 18.14
CA ASP A 316 12.08 21.78 16.73
C ASP A 316 10.59 21.46 16.48
N MET A 317 9.93 20.78 17.42
CA MET A 317 8.49 20.54 17.38
C MET A 317 7.67 21.84 17.39
N THR A 318 8.12 22.89 18.09
CA THR A 318 7.37 24.16 18.11
C THR A 318 7.35 24.87 16.76
N LEU A 319 8.34 24.60 15.89
CA LEU A 319 8.45 25.14 14.55
C LEU A 319 7.54 24.41 13.54
N ARG A 320 7.17 23.16 13.84
CA ARG A 320 6.40 22.30 12.92
C ARG A 320 4.96 22.04 13.36
N LEU A 321 4.69 22.08 14.66
CA LEU A 321 3.40 21.72 15.24
C LEU A 321 2.70 22.92 15.87
N SER A 322 1.39 23.01 15.66
CA SER A 322 0.53 23.94 16.40
C SER A 322 0.53 23.62 17.89
N LYS A 323 0.02 24.55 18.71
CA LYS A 323 -0.03 24.38 20.17
C LYS A 323 -0.78 23.11 20.62
N PHE A 324 -1.81 22.70 19.88
CA PHE A 324 -2.65 21.55 20.24
C PHE A 324 -2.06 20.21 19.77
N GLU A 325 -1.27 20.23 18.70
CA GLU A 325 -0.61 19.04 18.14
C GLU A 325 0.66 18.66 18.91
N ARG A 326 1.24 19.58 19.68
CA ARG A 326 2.46 19.33 20.46
C ARG A 326 2.21 18.26 21.52
N PRO A 327 3.03 17.18 21.56
CA PRO A 327 2.92 16.17 22.61
C PRO A 327 3.04 16.79 24.00
N LYS A 328 2.08 16.52 24.88
CA LYS A 328 2.16 16.91 26.30
C LYS A 328 3.02 15.95 27.12
N LYS A 329 3.23 14.73 26.62
CA LYS A 329 4.16 13.74 27.17
C LYS A 329 5.01 13.13 26.06
N ILE A 330 6.29 12.93 26.34
CA ILE A 330 7.22 12.17 25.51
C ILE A 330 7.69 11.00 26.35
N LEU A 331 7.47 9.78 25.89
CA LEU A 331 7.78 8.56 26.64
C LEU A 331 8.65 7.64 25.80
N PHE A 332 9.57 6.95 26.47
CA PHE A 332 10.54 6.06 25.84
C PHE A 332 10.20 4.61 26.17
N LEU A 333 10.13 3.77 25.15
CA LEU A 333 9.89 2.33 25.30
C LEU A 333 11.11 1.59 24.77
N ALA A 334 11.66 0.66 25.55
CA ALA A 334 12.85 -0.09 25.17
C ALA A 334 12.71 -0.76 23.79
N LYS A 335 11.52 -1.31 23.50
CA LYS A 335 11.15 -1.86 22.20
C LYS A 335 9.63 -1.78 22.00
N PHE A 336 9.18 -1.41 20.82
CA PHE A 336 7.78 -1.53 20.41
C PHE A 336 7.44 -3.01 20.17
N ARG A 337 6.25 -3.39 20.59
CA ARG A 337 5.73 -4.75 20.41
C ARG A 337 5.24 -4.97 18.99
#